data_AF-A0A2K3KFV0-F1
#
_entry.id   AF-A0A2K3KFV0-F1
#
_cell.length_a   1.000
_cell.length_b   1.000
_cell.length_c   1.000
_cell.angle_alpha   90.00
_cell.angle_beta   90.00
_cell.angle_gamma   90.00
#
_symmetry.space_group_name_H-M   'P 1'
#
loop_
_entity.id
_entity.type
_entity.pdbx_description
1 polymer ?
#
loop_
_entity_poly.entity_id
_entity_poly.type
_entity_poly.pdbx_seq_one_letter_code
_entity_poly.pdbx_strand_id
1 'polypeptide(L)'
;RDKWKSFQVDGWGGYVLKEKFKMIKAALKEWHTAHVQNLPSRIETLKVKLSTLDEKGEEEDLSEEELAELHGVSFDLHSLSRLHASISWQQSRALWL
;
A
#
# COMPACT_ATOMS: atom_id res chain seq x y z
N ARG A 1 -4.90 -19.57 1.08
CA ARG A 1 -5.60 -20.84 0.76
C ARG A 1 -6.73 -21.10 1.75
N ASP A 2 -6.56 -20.68 2.99
CA ASP A 2 -7.46 -21.02 4.10
C ASP A 2 -8.79 -20.24 4.05
N LYS A 3 -8.74 -18.96 3.62
CA LYS A 3 -9.92 -18.11 3.41
C LYS A 3 -10.91 -18.68 2.38
N TRP A 4 -10.44 -19.48 1.41
CA TRP A 4 -11.30 -20.18 0.45
C TRP A 4 -12.04 -21.38 1.07
N LYS A 5 -11.34 -22.13 1.93
CA LYS A 5 -11.90 -23.31 2.60
C LYS A 5 -12.94 -22.93 3.65
N SER A 6 -12.83 -21.74 4.24
CA SER A 6 -13.80 -21.22 5.22
C SER A 6 -15.12 -20.75 4.62
N PHE A 7 -15.19 -20.52 3.30
CA PHE A 7 -16.44 -20.09 2.67
C PHE A 7 -17.40 -21.27 2.53
N GLN A 8 -18.49 -21.22 3.29
CA GLN A 8 -19.61 -22.14 3.18
C GLN A 8 -20.69 -21.52 2.29
N VAL A 9 -20.93 -22.16 1.15
CA VAL A 9 -21.94 -21.79 0.16
C VAL A 9 -22.50 -23.09 -0.39
N ASP A 10 -23.81 -23.24 -0.31
CA ASP A 10 -24.53 -24.42 -0.80
C ASP A 10 -25.23 -24.14 -2.13
N GLY A 11 -25.50 -25.20 -2.89
CA GLY A 11 -26.17 -25.15 -4.19
C GLY A 11 -25.47 -25.97 -5.27
N TRP A 12 -25.85 -25.76 -6.53
CA TRP A 12 -25.19 -26.41 -7.66
C TRP A 12 -23.79 -25.83 -7.90
N GLY A 13 -22.88 -26.66 -8.41
CA GLY A 13 -21.43 -26.34 -8.46
C GLY A 13 -21.09 -24.99 -9.11
N GLY A 14 -21.81 -24.58 -10.16
CA GLY A 14 -21.60 -23.28 -10.80
C GLY A 14 -21.96 -22.09 -9.91
N TYR A 15 -23.03 -22.21 -9.14
CA TYR A 15 -23.44 -21.19 -8.17
C TYR A 15 -22.45 -21.10 -7.01
N VAL A 16 -22.06 -22.23 -6.43
CA VAL A 16 -21.07 -22.31 -5.35
C VAL A 16 -19.76 -21.64 -5.77
N LEU A 17 -19.29 -21.93 -6.99
CA LEU A 17 -18.06 -21.34 -7.52
C LEU A 17 -18.18 -19.82 -7.69
N LYS A 18 -19.27 -19.33 -8.29
CA LYS A 18 -19.54 -17.90 -8.50
C LYS A 18 -19.52 -17.12 -7.17
N GLU A 19 -20.24 -17.61 -6.17
CA GLU A 19 -20.34 -16.92 -4.88
C GLU A 19 -19.02 -16.98 -4.10
N LYS A 20 -18.30 -18.11 -4.12
CA LYS A 20 -16.95 -18.16 -3.51
C LYS A 20 -15.98 -17.18 -4.17
N PHE A 21 -16.06 -16.96 -5.49
CA PHE A 21 -15.26 -15.92 -6.15
C PHE A 21 -15.65 -14.50 -5.72
N LYS A 22 -16.95 -14.20 -5.53
CA LYS A 22 -17.37 -12.91 -4.98
C LYS A 22 -16.84 -12.70 -3.57
N MET A 23 -16.87 -13.72 -2.71
CA MET A 23 -16.33 -13.65 -1.36
C MET A 23 -14.82 -13.44 -1.35
N ILE A 24 -14.06 -14.13 -2.23
CA ILE A 24 -12.63 -13.84 -2.44
C ILE A 24 -12.44 -12.37 -2.82
N LYS A 25 -13.19 -11.88 -3.82
CA LYS A 25 -13.06 -10.50 -4.29
C LYS A 25 -13.33 -9.50 -3.16
N ALA A 26 -14.34 -9.76 -2.33
CA ALA A 26 -14.65 -8.93 -1.18
C ALA A 26 -13.53 -8.96 -0.12
N ALA A 27 -13.05 -10.15 0.24
CA ALA A 27 -11.96 -10.31 1.18
C ALA A 27 -10.65 -9.65 0.71
N LEU A 28 -10.38 -9.66 -0.59
CA LEU A 28 -9.22 -8.99 -1.17
C LEU A 28 -9.37 -7.46 -1.12
N LYS A 29 -10.57 -6.94 -1.40
CA LYS A 29 -10.87 -5.51 -1.24
C LYS A 29 -10.67 -5.06 0.21
N GLU A 30 -11.20 -5.81 1.16
CA GLU A 30 -11.04 -5.52 2.59
C GLU A 30 -9.57 -5.54 3.01
N TRP A 31 -8.81 -6.56 2.58
CA TRP A 31 -7.38 -6.63 2.85
C TRP A 31 -6.63 -5.42 2.28
N HIS A 32 -6.92 -5.05 1.02
CA HIS A 32 -6.35 -3.87 0.39
C HIS A 32 -6.73 -2.60 1.17
N THR A 33 -7.97 -2.46 1.62
CA THR A 33 -8.38 -1.32 2.45
C THR A 33 -7.58 -1.25 3.75
N ALA A 34 -7.45 -2.36 4.47
CA ALA A 34 -6.71 -2.41 5.73
C ALA A 34 -5.20 -2.14 5.57
N HIS A 35 -4.58 -2.55 4.46
CA HIS A 35 -3.12 -2.52 4.31
C HIS A 35 -2.60 -1.39 3.42
N VAL A 36 -3.42 -0.83 2.54
CA VAL A 36 -2.97 0.04 1.44
C VAL A 36 -3.62 1.43 1.48
N GLN A 37 -4.71 1.64 2.23
CA GLN A 37 -5.40 2.95 2.27
C GLN A 37 -4.57 4.09 2.88
N ASN A 38 -3.59 3.79 3.74
CA ASN A 38 -2.73 4.80 4.39
C ASN A 38 -1.46 5.10 3.57
N LEU A 39 -1.33 4.60 2.32
CA LEU A 39 -0.14 4.86 1.52
C LEU A 39 0.10 6.35 1.22
N PRO A 40 -0.91 7.12 0.76
CA PRO A 40 -0.71 8.55 0.48
C PRO A 40 -0.29 9.34 1.71
N SER A 41 -0.92 9.09 2.86
CA SER A 41 -0.60 9.74 4.14
C SER A 41 0.76 9.33 4.70
N ARG A 42 1.18 8.07 4.51
CA ARG A 42 2.56 7.63 4.83
C ARG A 42 3.59 8.33 3.95
N ILE A 43 3.33 8.43 2.65
CA ILE A 43 4.19 9.17 1.70
C ILE A 43 4.30 10.63 2.15
N GLU A 44 3.19 11.27 2.51
CA GLU A 44 3.21 12.66 2.98
C GLU A 44 4.00 12.82 4.29
N THR A 45 3.81 11.90 5.23
CA THR A 45 4.58 11.89 6.49
C THR A 45 6.08 11.76 6.23
N LEU A 46 6.49 10.90 5.28
CA LEU A 46 7.89 10.74 4.92
C LEU A 46 8.44 11.96 4.18
N LYS A 47 7.65 12.62 3.33
CA LYS A 47 8.05 13.89 2.70
C LYS A 47 8.32 14.97 3.74
N VAL A 48 7.42 15.14 4.70
CA VAL A 48 7.59 16.12 5.78
C VAL A 48 8.88 15.82 6.55
N LYS A 49 9.10 14.56 6.94
CA LYS A 49 10.34 14.15 7.61
C LYS A 49 11.60 14.41 6.79
N LEU A 50 11.56 14.10 5.49
CA LEU A 50 12.68 14.35 4.60
C LEU A 50 12.99 15.84 4.52
N SER A 51 11.96 16.69 4.34
CA SER A 51 12.13 18.14 4.33
C SER A 51 12.73 18.67 5.65
N THR A 52 12.32 18.14 6.80
CA THR A 52 12.92 18.56 8.09
C THR A 52 14.39 18.18 8.22
N LEU A 53 14.80 17.03 7.69
CA LEU A 53 16.21 16.61 7.72
C LEU A 53 17.05 17.39 6.69
N ASP A 54 16.48 17.67 5.52
CA ASP A 54 17.12 18.50 4.49
C ASP A 54 17.34 19.93 5.01
N GLU A 55 16.31 20.57 5.60
CA GLU A 55 16.44 21.90 6.20
C GLU A 55 17.50 21.92 7.30
N LYS A 56 17.52 20.91 8.15
CA LYS A 56 18.53 20.79 9.21
C LYS A 56 19.95 20.66 8.63
N GLY A 57 20.14 19.85 7.60
CA GLY A 57 21.44 19.65 6.95
C GLY A 57 21.99 20.88 6.22
N GLU A 58 21.14 21.84 5.87
CA GLU A 58 21.55 23.13 5.33
C GLU A 58 21.99 24.12 6.44
N GLU A 59 21.45 23.98 7.65
CA GLU A 59 21.78 24.84 8.80
C GLU A 59 23.00 24.33 9.58
N GLU A 60 23.13 23.01 9.77
CA GLU A 60 24.20 22.37 10.53
C GLU A 60 24.58 20.99 9.98
N ASP A 61 25.78 20.52 10.33
CA ASP A 61 26.23 19.18 9.96
C ASP A 61 25.34 18.12 10.64
N LEU A 62 24.74 17.23 9.84
CA LEU A 62 23.94 16.13 10.34
C LEU A 62 24.81 15.12 11.09
N SER A 63 24.27 14.60 12.20
CA SER A 63 24.87 13.46 12.88
C SER A 63 24.83 12.18 12.03
N GLU A 64 25.66 11.20 12.35
CA GLU A 64 25.69 9.92 11.63
C GLU A 64 24.33 9.18 11.71
N GLU A 65 23.66 9.27 12.87
CA GLU A 65 22.32 8.75 13.06
C GLU A 65 21.28 9.43 12.16
N GLU A 66 21.37 10.75 11.99
CA GLU A 66 20.45 11.53 11.15
C GLU A 66 20.68 11.29 9.66
N LEU A 67 21.95 11.13 9.25
CA LEU A 67 22.29 10.69 7.90
C LEU A 67 21.71 9.30 7.59
N ALA A 68 21.83 8.36 8.53
CA ALA A 68 21.22 7.04 8.39
C ALA A 68 19.69 7.11 8.30
N GLU A 69 19.04 7.98 9.10
CA GLU A 69 17.61 8.22 9.01
C GLU A 69 17.22 8.82 7.64
N LEU A 70 17.95 9.83 7.15
CA LEU A 70 17.72 10.48 5.86
C LEU A 70 17.75 9.45 4.72
N HIS A 71 18.75 8.58 4.70
CA HIS A 71 18.85 7.49 3.72
C HIS A 71 17.67 6.51 3.83
N GLY A 72 17.28 6.15 5.05
CA GLY A 72 16.14 5.26 5.30
C GLY A 72 14.81 5.87 4.82
N VAL A 73 14.53 7.11 5.21
CA VAL A 73 13.33 7.87 4.79
C VAL A 73 13.28 8.02 3.28
N SER A 74 14.41 8.33 2.65
CA SER A 74 14.51 8.46 1.18
C SER A 74 14.22 7.14 0.47
N PHE A 75 14.78 6.03 0.96
CA PHE A 75 14.51 4.70 0.42
C PHE A 75 13.03 4.31 0.55
N ASP A 76 12.46 4.52 1.74
CA ASP A 76 11.06 4.22 2.01
C ASP A 76 10.13 5.07 1.16
N LEU A 77 10.41 6.37 1.03
CA LEU A 77 9.64 7.29 0.20
C LEU A 77 9.65 6.86 -1.27
N HIS A 78 10.82 6.48 -1.80
CA HIS A 78 10.93 5.99 -3.17
C HIS A 78 10.16 4.68 -3.37
N SER A 79 10.30 3.72 -2.44
CA SER A 79 9.63 2.42 -2.52
C SER A 79 8.11 2.55 -2.46
N LEU A 80 7.59 3.39 -1.56
CA LEU A 80 6.15 3.63 -1.39
C LEU A 80 5.57 4.44 -2.56
N SER A 81 6.31 5.42 -3.08
CA SER A 81 5.88 6.19 -4.26
C SER A 81 5.74 5.31 -5.50
N ARG A 82 6.67 4.37 -5.70
CA ARG A 82 6.60 3.39 -6.78
C ARG A 82 5.40 2.47 -6.64
N LEU A 83 5.13 1.98 -5.41
CA LEU A 83 3.94 1.18 -5.12
C LEU A 83 2.65 1.97 -5.39
N HIS A 84 2.57 3.22 -4.90
CA HIS A 84 1.43 4.10 -5.11
C HIS A 84 1.15 4.32 -6.59
N ALA A 85 2.17 4.64 -7.39
CA ALA A 85 2.02 4.79 -8.83
C ALA A 85 1.46 3.51 -9.47
N SER A 86 2.02 2.34 -9.15
CA SER A 86 1.53 1.06 -9.67
C SER A 86 0.05 0.82 -9.37
N ILE A 87 -0.40 1.15 -8.15
CA ILE A 87 -1.81 1.03 -7.77
C ILE A 87 -2.68 2.02 -8.55
N SER A 88 -2.25 3.28 -8.69
CA SER A 88 -2.98 4.28 -9.47
C SER A 88 -3.16 3.84 -10.92
N TRP A 89 -2.13 3.25 -11.54
CA TRP A 89 -2.22 2.68 -12.88
C TRP A 89 -3.23 1.54 -12.97
N GLN A 90 -3.20 0.61 -12.01
CA GLN A 90 -4.17 -0.50 -11.95
C GLN A 90 -5.61 0.00 -11.78
N GLN A 91 -5.83 1.01 -10.94
CA GLN A 91 -7.15 1.60 -10.72
C GLN A 91 -7.67 2.33 -11.95
N SER A 92 -6.84 3.17 -12.57
CA SER A 92 -7.19 3.85 -13.83
C SER A 92 -7.56 2.84 -14.91
N ARG A 93 -6.78 1.76 -15.04
CA ARG A 93 -7.08 0.68 -15.98
C ARG A 93 -8.41 -0.02 -15.69
N ALA A 94 -8.70 -0.31 -14.42
CA ALA A 94 -9.93 -0.95 -14.01
C ALA A 94 -11.17 -0.07 -14.18
N LEU A 95 -11.01 1.26 -14.10
CA LEU A 95 -12.08 2.22 -14.40
C LEU A 95 -12.37 2.32 -15.90
N TRP A 96 -11.37 2.04 -16.74
CA TRP A 96 -11.50 2.14 -18.19
C TRP A 96 -12.12 0.90 -18.86
N LEU A 97 -11.98 -0.28 -18.23
CA LEU A 97 -12.57 -1.55 -18.69
C LEU A 97 -14.00 -1.74 -18.18
#